data_AF-A0A6G4UDA8-F1
#
_entry.id   AF-A0A6G4UDA8-F1
#
_cell.length_a   1.000
_cell.length_b   1.000
_cell.length_c   1.000
_cell.angle_alpha   90.00
_cell.angle_beta   90.00
_cell.angle_gamma   90.00
#
_symmetry.space_group_name_H-M   'P 1'
#
loop_
_entity.id
_entity.type
_entity.pdbx_description
1 polymer ?
#
loop_
_entity_poly.entity_id
_entity_poly.type
_entity_poly.pdbx_seq_one_letter_code
_entity_poly.pdbx_strand_id
1 'polypeptide(L)'
;MLRSWAVALVLSLVGRYLTGLLEDAVSDGGRPGSVGMRIVVVYAPLAVVSLAAALAAARMHPEPYRSSPGQHLLAALAVPLGYQLWDIGAHWAGRGVEEIAAPAAAVAIGCMFAVYVDLAEPVQERGPGHWR
;
A
#
# COMPACT_ATOMS: atom_id res chain seq x y z
N MET A 1 14.73 -7.14 4.27
CA MET A 1 14.75 -6.38 5.54
C MET A 1 14.89 -4.89 5.27
N LEU A 2 16.02 -4.23 5.55
CA LEU A 2 16.08 -2.75 5.50
C LEU A 2 15.84 -2.17 4.09
N ARG A 3 16.38 -2.80 3.05
CA ARG A 3 16.20 -2.38 1.65
C ARG A 3 14.76 -2.52 1.15
N SER A 4 14.08 -3.61 1.52
CA SER A 4 12.69 -3.85 1.13
C SER A 4 11.73 -2.86 1.78
N TRP A 5 11.98 -2.55 3.04
CA TRP A 5 11.22 -1.55 3.76
C TRP A 5 11.50 -0.13 3.26
N ALA A 6 12.75 0.19 2.90
CA ALA A 6 13.08 1.47 2.29
C ALA A 6 12.33 1.70 0.98
N VAL A 7 12.25 0.70 0.10
CA VAL A 7 11.48 0.81 -1.16
C VAL A 7 10.00 1.02 -0.88
N ALA A 8 9.40 0.24 0.02
CA ALA A 8 8.00 0.38 0.37
C ALA A 8 7.71 1.76 1.01
N LEU A 9 8.60 2.28 1.86
CA LEU A 9 8.51 3.63 2.44
C LEU A 9 8.59 4.73 1.37
N VAL A 10 9.54 4.61 0.43
CA VAL A 10 9.68 5.57 -0.66
C VAL A 10 8.44 5.56 -1.54
N LEU A 11 7.90 4.38 -1.88
CA LEU A 11 6.65 4.28 -2.62
C LEU A 11 5.50 4.94 -1.86
N SER A 12 5.33 4.67 -0.57
CA SER A 12 4.29 5.31 0.25
C SER A 12 4.43 6.84 0.31
N LEU A 13 5.65 7.36 0.46
CA LEU A 13 5.92 8.81 0.46
C LEU A 13 5.58 9.45 -0.88
N VAL A 14 6.05 8.85 -1.99
CA VAL A 14 5.75 9.33 -3.35
C VAL A 14 4.26 9.27 -3.62
N GLY A 15 3.60 8.17 -3.22
CA GLY A 15 2.15 8.02 -3.33
C GLY A 15 1.41 9.13 -2.62
N ARG A 16 1.73 9.38 -1.34
CA ARG A 16 1.09 10.43 -0.56
C ARG A 16 1.30 11.82 -1.15
N TYR A 17 2.51 12.11 -1.62
CA TYR A 17 2.84 13.38 -2.26
C TYR A 17 2.01 13.58 -3.54
N LEU A 18 1.95 12.56 -4.41
CA LEU A 18 1.13 12.60 -5.62
C LEU A 18 -0.36 12.74 -5.30
N THR A 19 -0.87 12.02 -4.30
CA THR A 19 -2.25 12.15 -3.83
C THR A 19 -2.55 13.58 -3.39
N GLY A 20 -1.66 14.24 -2.65
CA GLY A 20 -1.83 15.65 -2.26
C GLY A 20 -1.90 16.60 -3.45
N LEU A 21 -1.00 16.44 -4.42
CA LEU A 21 -1.03 17.24 -5.66
C LEU A 21 -2.34 17.04 -6.44
N LEU A 22 -2.88 15.82 -6.45
CA LEU A 22 -4.12 15.49 -7.14
C LEU A 22 -5.33 16.03 -6.38
N GLU A 23 -5.32 16.02 -5.04
CA GLU A 23 -6.33 16.65 -4.19
C GLU A 23 -6.40 18.16 -4.44
N ASP A 24 -5.24 18.82 -4.48
CA ASP A 24 -5.13 20.26 -4.76
C ASP A 24 -5.65 20.57 -6.17
N ALA A 25 -5.19 19.83 -7.19
CA ALA A 25 -5.61 20.02 -8.58
C ALA A 25 -7.12 19.81 -8.81
N VAL A 26 -7.73 18.85 -8.09
CA VAL A 26 -9.17 18.61 -8.15
C VAL A 26 -9.96 19.72 -7.43
N SER A 27 -9.35 20.39 -6.46
CA SER A 27 -9.98 21.45 -5.66
C SER A 27 -9.85 22.84 -6.29
N ASP A 28 -8.73 23.13 -6.98
CA ASP A 28 -8.47 24.42 -7.65
C ASP A 28 -9.34 24.68 -8.89
N GLY A 29 -10.00 23.65 -9.44
CA GLY A 29 -10.86 23.77 -10.63
C GLY A 29 -12.17 24.55 -10.43
N GLY A 30 -12.40 25.18 -9.27
CA GLY A 30 -13.57 26.03 -8.98
C GLY A 30 -14.93 25.29 -8.92
N ARG A 31 -14.95 23.99 -9.20
CA ARG A 31 -16.10 23.11 -9.01
C ARG A 31 -15.67 21.98 -8.10
N PRO A 32 -16.41 21.67 -7.02
CA PRO A 32 -16.12 20.48 -6.23
C PRO A 32 -16.21 19.28 -7.16
N GLY A 33 -15.07 18.62 -7.42
CA GLY A 33 -15.03 17.40 -8.21
C GLY A 33 -16.04 16.41 -7.63
N SER A 34 -16.77 15.71 -8.51
CA SER A 34 -17.71 14.69 -8.03
C SER A 34 -16.98 13.61 -7.22
N VAL A 35 -17.68 12.97 -6.28
CA VAL A 35 -17.12 11.90 -5.43
C VAL A 35 -16.44 10.81 -6.30
N GLY A 36 -17.05 10.46 -7.43
CA GLY A 36 -16.47 9.50 -8.38
C GLY A 36 -15.15 9.98 -9.00
N MET A 37 -15.03 11.26 -9.34
CA MET A 37 -13.79 11.84 -9.86
C MET A 37 -12.67 11.78 -8.81
N ARG A 38 -12.97 12.09 -7.55
CA ARG A 38 -12.01 11.95 -6.44
C ARG A 38 -11.56 10.50 -6.27
N ILE A 39 -12.48 9.54 -6.33
CA ILE A 39 -12.14 8.11 -6.25
C ILE A 39 -11.15 7.70 -7.35
N VAL A 40 -11.44 8.06 -8.61
CA VAL A 40 -10.60 7.65 -9.75
C VAL A 40 -9.26 8.38 -9.77
N VAL A 41 -9.24 9.68 -9.47
CA VAL A 41 -8.05 10.53 -9.63
C VAL A 41 -7.15 10.48 -8.40
N VAL A 42 -7.71 10.40 -7.20
CA VAL A 42 -6.96 10.54 -5.94
C VAL A 42 -6.74 9.18 -5.28
N TYR A 43 -7.81 8.41 -5.08
CA TYR A 43 -7.77 7.21 -4.25
C TYR A 43 -7.35 5.95 -5.01
N ALA A 44 -7.65 5.83 -6.32
CA ALA A 44 -7.20 4.69 -7.11
C ALA A 44 -5.66 4.64 -7.25
N PRO A 45 -4.94 5.74 -7.54
CA PRO A 45 -3.48 5.74 -7.54
C PRO A 45 -2.90 5.41 -6.16
N LEU A 46 -3.49 5.93 -5.09
CA LEU A 46 -3.07 5.61 -3.72
C LEU A 46 -3.21 4.11 -3.41
N ALA A 47 -4.29 3.47 -3.86
CA ALA A 47 -4.49 2.03 -3.73
C ALA A 47 -3.44 1.24 -4.53
N VAL A 48 -3.12 1.67 -5.76
CA VAL A 48 -2.08 1.05 -6.61
C VAL A 48 -0.70 1.17 -5.98
N VAL A 49 -0.35 2.34 -5.44
CA VAL A 49 0.93 2.56 -4.74
C VAL A 49 1.01 1.69 -3.48
N SER A 50 -0.08 1.60 -2.72
CA SER A 50 -0.15 0.76 -1.51
C SER A 50 0.01 -0.72 -1.85
N LEU A 51 -0.64 -1.18 -2.93
CA LEU A 51 -0.46 -2.51 -3.51
C LEU A 51 1.01 -2.77 -3.87
N ALA A 52 1.63 -1.86 -4.63
CA ALA A 52 3.02 -1.98 -5.04
C ALA A 52 3.98 -2.00 -3.84
N ALA A 53 3.74 -1.16 -2.82
CA ALA A 53 4.53 -1.11 -1.60
C ALA A 53 4.44 -2.43 -0.81
N ALA A 54 3.23 -2.98 -0.66
CA ALA A 54 3.02 -4.25 0.01
C ALA A 54 3.67 -5.42 -0.75
N LEU A 55 3.53 -5.48 -2.08
CA LEU A 55 4.17 -6.51 -2.90
C LEU A 55 5.69 -6.38 -2.92
N ALA A 56 6.24 -5.16 -2.99
CA ALA A 56 7.68 -4.92 -2.92
C ALA A 56 8.25 -5.36 -1.56
N ALA A 57 7.52 -5.08 -0.46
CA ALA A 57 7.88 -5.55 0.87
C ALA A 57 7.86 -7.09 0.92
N ALA A 58 6.79 -7.73 0.44
CA ALA A 58 6.63 -9.19 0.41
C ALA A 58 7.72 -9.90 -0.42
N ARG A 59 8.00 -9.41 -1.64
CA ARG A 59 8.90 -10.10 -2.60
C ARG A 59 10.38 -9.91 -2.30
N MET A 60 10.77 -8.83 -1.65
CA MET A 60 12.18 -8.55 -1.33
C MET A 60 12.62 -9.06 0.05
N HIS A 61 11.78 -9.84 0.76
CA HIS A 61 12.21 -10.54 1.97
C HIS A 61 12.90 -11.87 1.66
N PRO A 62 14.12 -12.11 2.20
CA PRO A 62 14.81 -13.40 2.08
C PRO A 62 14.02 -14.54 2.76
N GLU A 63 14.19 -15.78 2.28
CA GLU A 63 13.86 -16.98 3.09
C GLU A 63 14.61 -16.87 4.44
N PRO A 64 13.94 -17.08 5.60
CA PRO A 64 12.86 -18.04 5.85
C PRO A 64 11.46 -17.43 6.01
N TYR A 65 11.23 -16.13 5.80
CA TYR A 65 9.94 -15.50 6.11
C TYR A 65 8.75 -16.04 5.30
N ARG A 66 9.01 -16.65 4.15
CA ARG A 66 8.00 -17.36 3.33
C ARG A 66 7.45 -18.63 3.95
N SER A 67 8.14 -19.24 4.93
CA SER A 67 7.68 -20.49 5.56
C SER A 67 6.60 -20.28 6.62
N SER A 68 6.39 -19.02 7.06
CA SER A 68 5.34 -18.65 8.00
C SER A 68 4.41 -17.60 7.38
N PRO A 69 3.18 -17.98 7.00
CA PRO A 69 2.25 -17.05 6.34
C PRO A 69 1.95 -15.82 7.20
N GLY A 70 1.90 -15.96 8.52
CA GLY A 70 1.70 -14.84 9.44
C GLY A 70 2.86 -13.85 9.44
N GLN A 71 4.11 -14.33 9.43
CA GLN A 71 5.29 -13.45 9.39
C GLN A 71 5.46 -12.78 8.03
N HIS A 72 5.12 -13.48 6.94
CA HIS A 72 5.10 -12.93 5.59
C HIS A 72 4.09 -11.79 5.45
N LEU A 73 2.85 -11.99 5.91
CA LEU A 73 1.80 -10.97 5.90
C LEU A 73 2.20 -9.75 6.76
N LEU A 74 2.71 -9.97 7.97
CA LEU A 74 3.22 -8.88 8.81
C LEU A 74 4.33 -8.11 8.09
N ALA A 75 5.26 -8.81 7.46
CA ALA A 75 6.38 -8.20 6.76
C ALA A 75 5.95 -7.38 5.52
N ALA A 76 4.90 -7.81 4.83
CA ALA A 76 4.31 -7.14 3.67
C ALA A 76 3.48 -5.91 4.06
N LEU A 77 2.71 -6.01 5.15
CA LEU A 77 1.73 -4.98 5.54
C LEU A 77 2.28 -3.95 6.54
N ALA A 78 3.37 -4.26 7.26
CA ALA A 78 3.91 -3.38 8.29
C ALA A 78 4.24 -1.98 7.78
N VAL A 79 4.82 -1.88 6.58
CA VAL A 79 5.22 -0.58 6.00
C VAL A 79 4.02 0.26 5.54
N PRO A 80 3.11 -0.23 4.67
CA PRO A 80 1.97 0.57 4.25
C PRO A 80 1.03 0.91 5.41
N LEU A 81 0.77 -0.01 6.33
CA LEU A 81 -0.09 0.26 7.50
C LEU A 81 0.60 1.17 8.51
N GLY A 82 1.89 0.94 8.80
CA GLY A 82 2.66 1.79 9.70
C GLY A 82 2.76 3.23 9.20
N TYR A 83 2.97 3.40 7.89
CA TYR A 83 2.95 4.72 7.25
C TYR A 83 1.57 5.39 7.36
N GLN A 84 0.49 4.65 7.10
CA GLN A 84 -0.87 5.20 7.21
C GLN A 84 -1.19 5.63 8.65
N LEU A 85 -0.81 4.83 9.65
CA LEU A 85 -0.98 5.19 11.06
C LEU A 85 -0.17 6.44 11.43
N TRP A 86 1.06 6.55 10.92
CA TRP A 86 1.87 7.75 11.08
C TRP A 86 1.22 8.98 10.44
N ASP A 87 0.74 8.89 9.20
CA ASP A 87 0.09 10.00 8.50
C ASP A 87 -1.18 10.48 9.22
N ILE A 88 -1.98 9.54 9.73
CA ILE A 88 -3.17 9.85 10.55
C ILE A 88 -2.74 10.58 11.83
N GLY A 89 -1.76 10.05 12.56
CA GLY A 89 -1.28 10.66 13.81
C GLY A 89 -0.69 12.06 13.60
N ALA A 90 0.08 12.25 12.53
CA ALA A 90 0.72 13.53 12.22
C ALA A 90 -0.28 14.63 11.81
N HIS A 91 -1.44 14.27 11.25
CA HIS A 91 -2.41 15.22 10.71
C HIS A 91 -3.79 15.18 11.36
N TRP A 92 -3.92 14.48 12.51
CA TRP A 92 -5.20 14.26 13.18
C TRP A 92 -5.94 15.55 13.54
N ALA A 93 -5.21 16.58 13.98
CA ALA A 93 -5.81 17.82 14.50
C ALA A 93 -6.46 18.72 13.43
N GLY A 94 -6.19 18.47 12.14
CA GLY A 94 -6.62 19.35 11.05
C GLY A 94 -7.46 18.67 9.96
N ARG A 95 -7.73 17.37 10.08
CA ARG A 95 -8.45 16.60 9.05
C ARG A 95 -9.86 16.21 9.49
N GLY A 96 -10.80 16.30 8.56
CA GLY A 96 -12.15 15.76 8.72
C GLY A 96 -12.16 14.22 8.73
N VAL A 97 -13.25 13.61 9.22
CA VAL A 97 -13.42 12.14 9.21
C VAL A 97 -13.30 11.56 7.79
N GLU A 98 -13.85 12.24 6.79
CA GLU A 98 -13.78 11.82 5.38
C GLU A 98 -12.34 11.83 4.84
N GLU A 99 -11.56 12.85 5.21
CA GLU A 99 -10.16 13.03 4.81
C GLU A 99 -9.21 12.02 5.47
N ILE A 100 -9.67 11.34 6.52
CA ILE A 100 -8.98 10.22 7.16
C ILE A 100 -9.47 8.89 6.59
N ALA A 101 -10.80 8.73 6.48
CA ALA A 101 -11.43 7.47 6.09
C ALA A 101 -11.17 7.09 4.64
N ALA A 102 -11.22 8.04 3.70
CA ALA A 102 -11.04 7.77 2.28
C ALA A 102 -9.62 7.27 1.92
N PRO A 103 -8.53 7.92 2.35
CA PRO A 103 -7.19 7.39 2.11
C PRO A 103 -6.94 6.08 2.89
N ALA A 104 -7.46 5.94 4.11
CA ALA A 104 -7.36 4.68 4.85
C ALA A 104 -8.04 3.52 4.11
N ALA A 105 -9.21 3.74 3.52
CA ALA A 105 -9.90 2.76 2.70
C ALA A 105 -9.11 2.40 1.43
N ALA A 106 -8.53 3.39 0.75
CA ALA A 106 -7.68 3.15 -0.42
C ALA A 106 -6.45 2.30 -0.09
N VAL A 107 -5.76 2.61 1.01
CA VAL A 107 -4.62 1.81 1.51
C VAL A 107 -5.07 0.39 1.85
N ALA A 108 -6.19 0.24 2.57
CA ALA A 108 -6.74 -1.07 2.92
C ALA A 108 -7.07 -1.91 1.68
N ILE A 109 -7.66 -1.31 0.65
CA ILE A 109 -7.95 -1.96 -0.63
C ILE A 109 -6.64 -2.39 -1.31
N GLY A 110 -5.65 -1.50 -1.42
CA GLY A 110 -4.34 -1.83 -2.00
C GLY A 110 -3.65 -2.99 -1.28
N CYS A 111 -3.65 -2.97 0.05
CA CYS A 111 -3.13 -4.05 0.89
C CYS A 111 -3.91 -5.37 0.68
N MET A 112 -5.24 -5.32 0.61
CA MET A 112 -6.08 -6.49 0.36
C MET A 112 -5.76 -7.12 -1.00
N PHE A 113 -5.61 -6.31 -2.05
CA PHE A 113 -5.18 -6.79 -3.37
C PHE A 113 -3.78 -7.37 -3.33
N ALA A 114 -2.87 -6.80 -2.55
CA ALA A 114 -1.51 -7.34 -2.42
C ALA A 114 -1.53 -8.75 -1.83
N VAL A 115 -2.31 -8.95 -0.77
CA VAL A 115 -2.53 -10.26 -0.16
C VAL A 115 -3.18 -11.22 -1.15
N TYR A 116 -4.20 -10.79 -1.88
CA TYR A 116 -4.85 -11.63 -2.88
C TYR A 116 -3.89 -12.08 -3.98
N VAL A 117 -3.09 -11.16 -4.53
CA VAL A 117 -2.09 -11.45 -5.57
C VAL A 117 -1.00 -12.38 -5.04
N ASP A 118 -0.54 -12.16 -3.81
CA ASP A 118 0.47 -12.99 -3.15
C ASP A 118 -0.04 -14.42 -2.89
N LEU A 119 -1.32 -14.58 -2.52
CA LEU A 119 -1.97 -15.88 -2.35
C LEU A 119 -2.32 -16.59 -3.67
N ALA A 120 -2.58 -15.81 -4.73
CA ALA A 120 -2.92 -16.35 -6.04
C ALA A 120 -1.70 -16.88 -6.80
N GLU A 121 -0.49 -16.50 -6.40
CA GLU A 121 0.75 -17.03 -6.97
C GLU A 121 0.84 -18.52 -6.56
N PRO A 122 0.65 -19.48 -7.49
CA PRO A 122 0.62 -20.88 -7.15
C PRO A 122 1.94 -21.27 -6.51
N VAL A 123 1.91 -22.13 -5.48
CA VAL A 123 3.09 -22.83 -4.97
C VAL A 123 3.68 -23.60 -6.14
N GLN A 124 4.57 -22.96 -6.88
CA GLN A 124 5.29 -23.59 -7.96
C GLN A 124 6.11 -24.68 -7.30
N GLU A 125 5.72 -25.93 -7.56
CA GLU A 125 6.28 -27.13 -6.99
C GLU A 125 7.80 -26.98 -6.91
N ARG A 126 8.35 -26.99 -5.68
CA ARG A 126 9.75 -27.35 -5.48
C ARG A 126 9.89 -28.74 -6.09
N GLY A 127 10.35 -28.80 -7.34
CA GLY A 127 10.45 -30.04 -8.09
C GLY A 127 11.15 -31.11 -7.25
N PRO A 128 10.65 -32.36 -7.26
CA PRO A 128 11.36 -33.43 -6.60
C PRO A 128 12.65 -33.71 -7.39
N GLY A 129 13.80 -33.44 -6.77
CA GLY A 129 15.06 -34.06 -7.17
C GLY A 129 16.15 -33.10 -7.63
N HIS A 130 17.16 -32.96 -6.79
CA HIS A 130 18.57 -33.19 -7.14
C HIS A 130 19.43 -33.16 -5.86
N TRP A 131 19.20 -34.15 -5.00
CA TRP A 131 20.27 -34.64 -4.11
C TRP A 131 20.83 -35.89 -4.77
N ARG A 132 21.74 -35.68 -5.72
CA ARG A 132 22.72 -36.68 -6.13
C ARG A 132 24.10 -36.05 -6.02
#